data_AF-A0AAW3F089-F1
#
_entry.id   AF-A0AAW3F089-F1
#
_cell.length_a   1.000
_cell.length_b   1.000
_cell.length_c   1.000
_cell.angle_alpha   90.00
_cell.angle_beta   90.00
_cell.angle_gamma   90.00
#
_symmetry.space_group_name_H-M   'P 1'
#
loop_
_entity.id
_entity.type
_entity.pdbx_description
1 polymer ?
#
loop_
_entity_poly.entity_id
_entity_poly.type
_entity_poly.pdbx_seq_one_letter_code
_entity_poly.pdbx_strand_id
1 'polypeptide(L)'
;MRFYVQRDTNPEKWYPRKANGKVDKYDDLPVRYRENADVADAPFDRKLGGKPALSEAEIRDVIAFLKTLDDGYSEKAGEVGEGDRLSCGRCY
;
A
#
# COMPACT_ATOMS: atom_id res chain seq x y z
N MET A 1 1.81 1.20 -1.33
CA MET A 1 2.38 0.15 -2.20
C MET A 1 3.73 -0.41 -1.73
N ARG A 2 4.72 0.43 -1.37
CA ARG A 2 6.08 -0.03 -1.00
C ARG A 2 6.16 -1.04 0.13
N PHE A 3 5.27 -0.92 1.13
CA PHE A 3 5.15 -1.90 2.21
C PHE A 3 4.98 -3.32 1.65
N TYR A 4 3.99 -3.54 0.79
CA TYR A 4 3.71 -4.86 0.20
C TYR A 4 4.91 -5.48 -0.50
N VAL A 5 5.69 -4.66 -1.20
CA VAL A 5 6.82 -5.11 -2.01
C VAL A 5 8.08 -5.36 -1.17
N GLN A 6 8.24 -4.65 -0.05
CA GLN A 6 9.48 -4.63 0.73
C GLN A 6 9.35 -5.12 2.17
N ARG A 7 8.15 -5.53 2.62
CA ARG A 7 7.91 -5.99 4.00
C ARG A 7 8.87 -7.10 4.42
N ASP A 8 9.14 -8.03 3.51
CA ASP A 8 9.92 -9.23 3.81
C ASP A 8 11.37 -9.14 3.33
N THR A 9 11.65 -8.35 2.30
CA THR A 9 13.02 -8.06 1.85
C THR A 9 13.72 -7.03 2.73
N ASN A 10 12.99 -6.04 3.27
CA ASN A 10 13.52 -4.92 4.06
C ASN A 10 12.60 -4.60 5.27
N PRO A 11 12.36 -5.56 6.17
CA PRO A 11 11.47 -5.37 7.32
C PRO A 11 11.92 -4.22 8.24
N GLU A 12 13.21 -3.89 8.29
CA GLU A 12 13.77 -2.79 9.09
C GLU A 12 13.29 -1.39 8.69
N LYS A 13 12.70 -1.24 7.50
CA LYS A 13 12.08 0.03 7.07
C LYS A 13 10.69 0.23 7.68
N TRP A 14 10.05 -0.86 8.11
CA TRP A 14 8.63 -0.88 8.48
C TRP A 14 8.44 -1.21 9.96
N TYR A 15 9.32 -2.02 10.54
CA TYR A 15 9.22 -2.50 11.90
C TYR A 15 10.39 -1.97 12.75
N PRO A 16 10.15 -1.67 14.04
CA PRO A 16 11.19 -1.23 14.95
C PRO A 16 12.19 -2.34 15.26
N ARG A 17 13.30 -1.97 15.90
CA ARG A 17 14.29 -2.93 16.42
C ARG A 17 14.06 -3.15 17.92
N LYS A 18 14.19 -4.40 18.36
CA LYS A 18 14.24 -4.77 19.78
C LYS A 18 15.53 -4.27 20.42
N ALA A 19 15.58 -4.30 21.75
CA ALA A 19 16.79 -3.97 22.52
C ALA A 19 18.04 -4.78 22.12
N ASN A 20 17.85 -5.99 21.58
CA ASN A 20 18.94 -6.84 21.08
C ASN A 20 19.32 -6.57 19.60
N GLY A 21 18.81 -5.49 18.99
CA GLY A 21 19.09 -5.08 17.62
C GLY A 21 18.33 -5.84 16.51
N LYS A 22 17.63 -6.93 16.84
CA LYS A 22 16.81 -7.67 15.87
C LYS A 22 15.55 -6.89 15.52
N VAL A 23 15.12 -6.96 14.26
CA VAL A 23 13.86 -6.36 13.81
C VAL A 23 12.68 -7.07 14.48
N ASP A 24 11.75 -6.32 15.08
CA ASP A 24 10.52 -6.85 15.66
C ASP A 24 9.43 -6.98 14.62
N LYS A 25 9.59 -7.94 13.71
CA LYS A 25 8.64 -8.16 12.62
C LYS A 25 7.25 -8.52 13.15
N TYR A 26 6.21 -7.88 12.61
CA TYR A 26 4.81 -8.03 13.03
C TYR A 26 4.58 -7.58 14.48
N ASP A 27 5.14 -6.42 14.86
CA ASP A 27 5.04 -5.84 16.20
C ASP A 27 3.61 -5.42 16.59
N ASP A 28 2.75 -5.20 15.61
CA ASP A 28 1.32 -4.93 15.73
C ASP A 28 0.47 -6.18 16.03
N LEU A 29 1.06 -7.38 15.93
CA LEU A 29 0.38 -8.65 16.22
C LEU A 29 0.89 -9.28 17.53
N PRO A 30 -0.02 -9.71 18.43
CA PRO A 30 0.34 -10.61 19.52
C PRO A 30 1.10 -11.82 18.99
N VAL A 31 2.15 -12.26 19.72
CA VAL A 31 3.09 -13.31 19.26
C VAL A 31 2.37 -14.55 18.74
N ARG A 32 1.30 -14.99 19.43
CA ARG A 32 0.50 -16.16 19.06
C ARG A 32 -0.18 -16.09 17.69
N TYR A 33 -0.27 -14.92 17.07
CA TYR A 33 -0.92 -14.71 15.77
C TYR A 33 0.06 -14.36 14.66
N ARG A 34 1.35 -14.19 14.96
CA ARG A 34 2.34 -13.78 13.95
C ARG A 34 2.54 -14.83 12.86
N GLU A 35 2.31 -16.10 13.17
CA GLU A 35 2.38 -17.20 12.19
C GLU A 35 1.21 -17.20 11.21
N ASN A 36 0.13 -16.47 11.49
CA ASN A 36 -1.02 -16.35 10.60
C ASN A 36 -0.76 -15.33 9.48
N ALA A 37 0.31 -14.54 9.55
CA ALA A 37 0.66 -13.60 8.50
C ALA A 37 1.12 -14.37 7.25
N ASP A 38 0.57 -14.02 6.09
CA ASP A 38 0.97 -14.62 4.82
C ASP A 38 2.45 -14.34 4.52
N VAL A 39 3.19 -15.41 4.23
CA VAL A 39 4.62 -15.41 3.87
C VAL A 39 4.90 -16.33 2.67
N ALA A 40 3.84 -16.86 2.04
CA ALA A 40 3.92 -17.88 1.00
C ALA A 40 3.55 -17.33 -0.37
N ASP A 41 2.59 -16.40 -0.43
CA ASP A 41 2.11 -15.86 -1.69
C ASP A 41 2.88 -14.59 -2.08
N ALA A 42 3.03 -14.36 -3.39
CA ALA A 42 3.60 -13.11 -3.88
C ALA A 42 2.67 -11.93 -3.53
N PRO A 43 3.20 -10.77 -3.11
CA PRO A 43 4.62 -10.37 -3.09
C PRO A 43 5.40 -10.69 -1.79
N PHE A 44 4.82 -11.47 -0.88
CA PHE A 44 5.35 -11.78 0.46
C PHE A 44 6.25 -13.04 0.52
N ASP A 45 6.36 -13.76 -0.59
CA ASP A 45 7.20 -14.95 -0.74
C ASP A 45 8.72 -14.66 -0.71
N ARG A 46 9.12 -13.39 -0.75
CA ARG A 46 10.50 -12.92 -0.87
C ARG A 46 11.28 -12.98 0.43
N LYS A 47 12.57 -13.25 0.34
CA LYS A 47 13.47 -13.41 1.50
C LYS A 47 14.20 -12.11 1.83
N LEU A 48 14.65 -12.01 3.09
CA LEU A 48 15.41 -10.87 3.61
C LEU A 48 16.60 -10.52 2.71
N GLY A 49 16.72 -9.25 2.32
CA GLY A 49 17.76 -8.74 1.42
C GLY A 49 17.61 -9.16 -0.05
N GLY A 50 16.59 -9.95 -0.39
CA GLY A 50 16.33 -10.40 -1.75
C GLY A 50 15.80 -9.30 -2.68
N LYS A 51 15.74 -9.60 -3.98
CA LYS A 51 15.13 -8.71 -4.97
C LYS A 51 13.63 -8.58 -4.69
N PRO A 52 13.09 -7.36 -4.57
CA PRO A 52 11.65 -7.15 -4.40
C PRO A 52 10.85 -7.63 -5.62
N ALA A 53 9.58 -7.96 -5.41
CA ALA A 53 8.70 -8.46 -6.46
C ALA A 53 8.45 -7.44 -7.57
N LEU A 54 8.45 -6.13 -7.25
CA LEU A 54 8.25 -5.03 -8.18
C LEU A 54 9.42 -4.05 -8.09
N SER A 55 9.77 -3.48 -9.24
CA SER A 55 10.67 -2.34 -9.36
C SER A 55 10.01 -1.03 -8.95
N GLU A 56 10.83 0.01 -8.81
CA GLU A 56 10.38 1.37 -8.53
C GLU A 56 9.47 1.96 -9.60
N ALA A 57 9.67 1.58 -10.87
CA ALA A 57 8.81 2.00 -11.97
C ALA A 57 7.44 1.32 -11.89
N GLU A 58 7.42 -0.01 -11.73
CA GLU A 58 6.18 -0.78 -11.60
C GLU A 58 5.35 -0.35 -10.38
N ILE A 59 6.01 0.01 -9.27
CA ILE A 59 5.30 0.59 -8.10
C ILE A 59 4.59 1.90 -8.47
N ARG A 60 5.22 2.78 -9.27
CA ARG A 60 4.57 4.02 -9.72
C ARG A 60 3.40 3.74 -10.65
N ASP A 61 3.53 2.75 -11.53
CA ASP A 61 2.48 2.38 -12.48
C ASP A 61 1.26 1.80 -11.76
N VAL A 62 1.47 0.93 -10.75
CA VAL A 62 0.37 0.44 -9.90
C VAL A 62 -0.29 1.58 -9.14
N ILE A 63 0.48 2.54 -8.60
CA ILE A 63 -0.09 3.72 -7.94
C ILE A 63 -0.90 4.57 -8.93
N ALA A 64 -0.43 4.73 -10.17
CA ALA A 64 -1.15 5.46 -11.21
C ALA A 64 -2.47 4.76 -11.55
N PHE A 65 -2.48 3.43 -11.67
CA PHE A 65 -3.69 2.65 -11.85
C PHE A 65 -4.67 2.81 -10.67
N LEU A 66 -4.19 2.68 -9.43
CA LEU A 66 -5.08 2.83 -8.25
C LEU A 66 -5.73 4.22 -8.18
N LYS A 67 -5.07 5.26 -8.67
CA LYS A 67 -5.64 6.61 -8.76
C LYS A 67 -6.80 6.73 -9.76
N THR A 68 -6.93 5.80 -10.70
CA THR A 68 -8.08 5.78 -11.63
C THR A 68 -9.32 5.16 -11.01
N LEU A 69 -9.21 4.58 -9.81
CA LEU A 69 -10.32 3.96 -9.08
C LEU A 69 -10.98 4.93 -8.09
N ASP A 70 -10.59 6.20 -8.12
CA ASP A 70 -11.23 7.27 -7.37
C ASP A 70 -12.59 7.59 -8.00
N ASP A 71 -13.66 7.54 -7.21
CA ASP A 71 -15.03 7.81 -7.66
C ASP A 71 -15.34 9.31 -7.74
N GLY A 72 -14.38 10.16 -7.37
CA GLY A 72 -14.51 11.61 -7.38
C GLY A 72 -15.37 12.14 -6.22
N TYR A 73 -15.67 11.33 -5.21
CA TYR A 73 -16.37 11.80 -4.02
C TYR A 73 -15.48 12.76 -3.21
N SER A 74 -16.03 13.93 -2.87
CA SER A 74 -15.38 14.87 -1.96
C SER A 74 -16.36 15.31 -0.87
N GLU A 75 -15.92 15.24 0.39
CA GLU A 75 -16.71 15.67 1.56
C GLU A 75 -16.96 17.18 1.59
N LYS A 76 -16.20 17.93 0.78
CA LYS A 76 -16.42 19.34 0.51
C LYS A 76 -17.62 19.49 -0.42
N ALA A 77 -18.80 19.58 0.16
CA ALA A 77 -19.97 20.04 -0.58
C ALA A 77 -19.71 21.47 -1.11
N GLY A 78 -19.34 21.60 -2.39
CA GLY A 78 -19.51 22.85 -3.13
C GLY A 78 -18.27 23.65 -3.53
N GLU A 79 -17.06 23.11 -3.57
CA GLU A 79 -16.01 23.69 -4.42
C GLU A 79 -15.96 22.92 -5.73
N VAL A 80 -16.88 23.27 -6.63
CA VAL A 80 -16.77 22.95 -8.05
C VAL A 80 -15.45 23.56 -8.52
N GLY A 81 -14.44 22.72 -8.73
CA GLY A 81 -13.29 23.09 -9.54
C GLY A 81 -13.82 23.59 -10.88
N GLU A 82 -13.52 24.84 -11.20
CA GLU A 82 -13.86 25.49 -12.46
C GLU A 82 -13.20 24.74 -13.62
N GLY A 83 -13.89 23.72 -14.14
CA GLY A 83 -13.30 22.84 -15.14
C GLY A 83 -14.23 21.90 -15.90
N ASP A 84 -15.48 21.66 -15.48
CA ASP A 84 -16.40 20.90 -16.35
C ASP A 84 -17.89 21.12 -16.00
N ARG A 85 -18.42 22.29 -16.38
CA ARG A 85 -19.87 22.47 -16.52
C ARG A 85 -20.32 21.93 -17.87
N LEU A 86 -20.27 20.61 -18.04
CA LEU A 86 -21.10 19.97 -19.05
C LEU A 86 -22.51 19.84 -18.48
N SER A 87 -23.37 20.71 -19.00
CA SER A 87 -24.81 20.74 -18.82
C SER A 87 -25.43 19.34 -18.98
N CYS A 88 -25.65 18.64 -17.87
CA CYS A 88 -26.62 17.55 -17.85
C CYS A 88 -28.01 18.18 -17.76
N GLY A 89 -28.63 18.39 -18.91
CA GLY A 89 -30.03 18.77 -19.00
C GLY A 89 -30.91 17.71 -18.34
N ARG A 90 -31.96 18.18 -17.65
CA ARG A 90 -33.13 17.43 -17.14
C ARG A 90 -33.15 15.95 -17.55
N CYS A 91 -32.86 15.10 -16.58
CA CYS A 91 -33.42 13.75 -16.53
C CYS A 91 -34.48 13.75 -15.43
N TYR A 92 -35.67 13.33 -15.85
CA TYR A 92 -36.98 13.16 -15.22
C TYR A 92 -37.02 13.08 -13.68
#